data_AF-A0A7V9K2V7-F1
#
_entry.id   AF-A0A7V9K2V7-F1
#
_cell.length_a   1.000
_cell.length_b   1.000
_cell.length_c   1.000
_cell.angle_alpha   90.00
_cell.angle_beta   90.00
_cell.angle_gamma   90.00
#
_symmetry.space_group_name_H-M   'P 1'
#
loop_
_entity.id
_entity.type
_entity.pdbx_description
1 polymer ?
#
loop_
_entity_poly.entity_id
_entity_poly.type
_entity_poly.pdbx_seq_one_letter_code
_entity_poly.pdbx_strand_id
1 'polypeptide(L)'
;MRYSKWLAFFSAGLLFASFFQPWIVIESRSLTITGFDTTGTRWSPPAHLHIIFTILYLAFTLIPRIWAKRVNVFIAAINMAWAIGNFIRMALCDGGECPVRQSGMYLALLATIFMLLASFFPQVKMNGVSNSNP
;
A
#
# COMPACT_ATOMS: atom_id res chain seq x y z
N MET A 1 -17.34 -5.53 -12.10
CA MET A 1 -18.11 -4.74 -11.10
C MET A 1 -17.67 -3.28 -11.16
N ARG A 2 -18.61 -2.33 -11.32
CA ARG A 2 -18.36 -0.86 -11.40
C ARG A 2 -17.60 -0.31 -10.17
N TYR A 3 -17.55 -1.10 -9.09
CA TYR A 3 -16.93 -0.79 -7.80
C TYR A 3 -15.41 -1.03 -7.69
N SER A 4 -14.76 -1.74 -8.63
CA SER A 4 -13.31 -2.04 -8.51
C SER A 4 -12.43 -0.79 -8.51
N LYS A 5 -12.78 0.24 -9.30
CA LYS A 5 -12.06 1.52 -9.31
C LYS A 5 -12.23 2.27 -7.98
N TRP A 6 -13.44 2.28 -7.43
CA TRP A 6 -13.72 2.89 -6.13
C TRP A 6 -12.94 2.20 -5.01
N LEU A 7 -12.82 0.88 -5.04
CA LEU A 7 -12.02 0.13 -4.07
C LEU A 7 -10.52 0.46 -4.20
N ALA A 8 -10.02 0.66 -5.42
CA ALA A 8 -8.63 1.09 -5.66
C ALA A 8 -8.35 2.49 -5.09
N PHE A 9 -9.24 3.46 -5.31
CA PHE A 9 -9.10 4.79 -4.72
C PHE A 9 -9.25 4.78 -3.20
N PHE A 10 -10.21 4.01 -2.68
CA PHE A 10 -10.42 3.86 -1.25
C PHE A 10 -9.18 3.28 -0.55
N SER A 11 -8.61 2.20 -1.09
CA SER A 11 -7.40 1.58 -0.53
C SER A 11 -6.18 2.50 -0.60
N ALA A 12 -6.00 3.27 -1.68
CA ALA A 12 -4.97 4.30 -1.76
C ALA A 12 -5.17 5.42 -0.73
N GLY A 13 -6.40 5.88 -0.53
CA GLY A 13 -6.73 6.88 0.49
C GLY A 13 -6.50 6.37 1.92
N LEU A 14 -6.85 5.12 2.19
CA LEU A 14 -6.61 4.48 3.48
C LEU A 14 -5.10 4.35 3.77
N LEU A 15 -4.31 3.99 2.76
CA LEU A 15 -2.85 3.93 2.88
C LEU A 15 -2.25 5.31 3.13
N PHE A 16 -2.76 6.35 2.46
CA PHE A 16 -2.32 7.73 2.69
C PHE A 16 -2.65 8.22 4.11
N ALA A 17 -3.85 7.94 4.60
CA ALA A 17 -4.27 8.27 5.96
C ALA A 17 -3.39 7.59 7.04
N SER A 18 -2.94 6.35 6.77
CA SER A 18 -2.02 5.62 7.65
C SER A 18 -0.70 6.36 7.86
N PHE A 19 -0.18 7.11 6.88
CA PHE A 19 1.11 7.78 7.02
C PHE A 19 1.13 8.91 8.05
N PHE A 20 -0.02 9.54 8.30
CA PHE A 20 -0.17 10.60 9.31
C PHE A 20 -0.39 10.05 10.73
N GLN A 21 -0.67 8.75 10.86
CA GLN A 21 -0.82 8.12 12.15
C GLN A 21 0.54 7.72 12.73
N PRO A 22 0.66 7.61 14.06
CA PRO A 22 1.84 7.03 14.67
C PRO A 22 1.95 5.57 14.24
N TRP A 23 3.14 5.18 13.78
CA TRP A 23 3.45 3.80 13.41
C TRP A 23 4.06 3.07 14.58
N ILE A 24 5.05 3.72 15.23
CA ILE A 24 5.76 3.21 16.38
C ILE A 24 6.03 4.33 17.37
N VAL A 25 6.00 3.97 18.65
CA VAL A 25 6.52 4.81 19.73
C VAL A 25 7.69 4.09 20.40
N ILE A 26 8.79 4.80 20.61
CA ILE A 26 9.93 4.36 21.40
C ILE A 26 9.87 5.10 22.75
N GLU A 27 9.38 4.43 23.78
CA GLU A 27 9.11 5.00 25.11
C GLU A 27 10.37 5.59 25.76
N SER A 28 11.50 4.89 25.66
CA SER A 28 12.79 5.30 26.27
C SER A 28 13.36 6.61 25.74
N ARG A 29 13.02 6.98 24.50
CA ARG A 29 13.50 8.21 23.86
C ARG A 29 12.38 9.21 23.58
N SER A 30 11.14 8.92 24.01
CA SER A 30 9.95 9.71 23.70
C SER A 30 9.82 10.06 22.20
N LEU A 31 10.24 9.12 21.32
CA LEU A 31 10.23 9.32 19.88
C LEU A 31 8.99 8.67 19.27
N THR A 32 8.19 9.48 18.58
CA THR A 32 7.02 9.01 17.82
C THR A 32 7.38 8.98 16.34
N ILE A 33 7.43 7.79 15.78
CA ILE A 33 7.75 7.56 14.38
C ILE A 33 6.44 7.45 13.60
N THR A 34 6.34 8.21 12.52
CA THR A 34 5.20 8.20 11.59
C THR A 34 5.61 7.64 10.24
N GLY A 35 4.69 7.58 9.28
CA GLY A 35 5.01 7.15 7.92
C GLY A 35 6.04 8.06 7.24
N PHE A 36 6.00 9.36 7.56
CA PHE A 36 6.86 10.39 6.94
C PHE A 36 8.06 10.76 7.80
N ASP A 37 7.90 10.73 9.12
CA ASP A 37 8.92 11.17 10.06
C ASP A 37 9.55 9.98 10.77
N THR A 38 10.86 9.82 10.54
CA THR A 38 11.74 8.82 11.16
C THR A 38 12.91 9.48 11.88
N THR A 39 12.78 10.77 12.20
CA THR A 39 13.83 11.59 12.82
C THR A 39 14.35 10.92 14.09
N GLY A 40 15.68 10.84 14.22
CA GLY A 40 16.34 10.19 15.36
C GLY A 40 16.54 8.68 15.21
N THR A 41 16.16 8.07 14.08
CA THR A 41 16.47 6.67 13.76
C THR A 41 17.35 6.51 12.51
N ARG A 42 17.96 5.34 12.35
CA ARG A 42 18.71 4.96 11.12
C ARG A 42 17.80 4.55 9.96
N TRP A 43 16.48 4.53 10.16
CA TRP A 43 15.54 4.06 9.15
C TRP A 43 15.22 5.13 8.14
N SER A 44 15.12 4.75 6.87
CA SER A 44 14.52 5.60 5.84
C SER A 44 13.02 5.73 6.08
N PRO A 45 12.38 6.87 5.78
CA PRO A 45 10.96 7.04 6.07
C PRO A 45 10.09 6.07 5.23
N PRO A 46 9.27 5.22 5.88
CA PRO A 46 8.63 4.07 5.24
C PRO A 46 7.59 4.44 4.18
N ALA A 47 7.00 5.64 4.25
CA ALA A 47 5.97 6.11 3.31
C ALA A 47 6.48 6.32 1.88
N HIS A 48 7.76 6.63 1.67
CA HIS A 48 8.29 7.01 0.34
C HIS A 48 8.04 5.93 -0.72
N LEU A 49 8.39 4.68 -0.41
CA LEU A 49 8.20 3.57 -1.34
C LEU A 49 6.72 3.22 -1.52
N HIS A 50 5.92 3.30 -0.45
CA HIS A 50 4.48 3.12 -0.57
C HIS A 50 3.84 4.16 -1.50
N ILE A 51 4.24 5.43 -1.42
CA ILE A 51 3.73 6.50 -2.29
C ILE A 51 4.08 6.24 -3.75
N ILE A 52 5.34 5.88 -4.04
CA ILE A 52 5.79 5.56 -5.41
C ILE A 52 4.95 4.41 -6.00
N PHE A 53 4.80 3.31 -5.26
CA PHE A 53 3.99 2.17 -5.73
C PHE A 53 2.51 2.51 -5.85
N THR A 54 1.98 3.37 -4.98
CA THR A 54 0.57 3.78 -5.02
C THR A 54 0.28 4.67 -6.23
N ILE A 55 1.18 5.59 -6.57
CA ILE A 55 1.07 6.43 -7.78
C ILE A 55 1.10 5.54 -9.03
N LEU A 56 2.05 4.60 -9.11
CA LEU A 56 2.13 3.66 -10.22
C LEU A 56 0.88 2.78 -10.31
N TYR A 57 0.39 2.28 -9.18
CA TYR A 57 -0.82 1.47 -9.09
C TYR A 57 -2.06 2.22 -9.60
N LEU A 58 -2.24 3.48 -9.19
CA LEU A 58 -3.35 4.31 -9.67
C LEU A 58 -3.22 4.61 -11.17
N ALA A 59 -2.01 4.92 -11.66
CA ALA A 59 -1.76 5.16 -13.07
C ALA A 59 -2.13 3.93 -13.93
N PHE A 60 -1.68 2.73 -13.55
CA PHE A 60 -2.01 1.50 -14.27
C PHE A 60 -3.47 1.08 -14.13
N THR A 61 -4.14 1.43 -13.03
CA THR A 61 -5.58 1.20 -12.85
C THR A 61 -6.44 2.01 -13.81
N LEU A 62 -5.98 3.20 -14.24
CA LEU A 62 -6.68 4.05 -15.18
C LEU A 62 -6.52 3.60 -16.64
N ILE A 63 -5.44 2.87 -16.98
CA ILE A 63 -5.14 2.41 -18.33
C ILE A 63 -5.94 1.12 -18.65
N PRO A 64 -6.88 1.13 -19.62
CA PRO A 64 -7.73 -0.02 -19.93
C PRO A 64 -7.03 -1.06 -20.83
N ARG A 65 -5.78 -1.44 -20.51
CA ARG A 65 -4.98 -2.40 -21.30
C ARG A 65 -4.67 -3.65 -20.47
N ILE A 66 -4.61 -4.84 -21.11
CA ILE A 66 -4.37 -6.12 -20.40
C ILE A 66 -3.00 -6.16 -19.70
N TRP A 67 -1.93 -5.69 -20.35
CA TRP A 67 -0.58 -5.66 -19.77
C TRP A 67 -0.51 -4.80 -18.50
N ALA A 68 -1.16 -3.63 -18.49
CA ALA A 68 -1.22 -2.74 -17.34
C ALA A 68 -1.84 -3.43 -16.14
N LYS A 69 -2.85 -4.30 -16.33
CA LYS A 69 -3.44 -5.09 -15.23
C LYS A 69 -2.47 -6.09 -14.62
N ARG A 70 -1.73 -6.82 -15.45
CA ARG A 70 -0.75 -7.82 -14.98
C ARG A 70 0.34 -7.14 -14.15
N VAL A 71 0.80 -5.98 -14.62
CA VAL A 71 1.77 -5.14 -13.90
C VAL A 71 1.16 -4.57 -12.62
N ASN A 72 -0.13 -4.21 -12.63
CA ASN A 72 -0.81 -3.65 -11.45
C ASN A 72 -0.89 -4.63 -10.28
N VAL A 73 -1.17 -5.92 -10.55
CA VAL A 73 -1.15 -6.98 -9.53
C VAL A 73 0.25 -7.13 -8.95
N PHE A 74 1.29 -7.09 -9.80
CA PHE A 74 2.68 -7.17 -9.36
C PHE A 74 3.08 -6.00 -8.46
N ILE A 75 2.71 -4.76 -8.84
CA ILE A 75 2.96 -3.57 -8.03
C ILE A 75 2.25 -3.65 -6.68
N ALA A 76 0.97 -4.07 -6.67
CA ALA A 76 0.22 -4.23 -5.42
C ALA A 76 0.86 -5.29 -4.51
N ALA A 77 1.35 -6.40 -5.07
CA ALA A 77 2.05 -7.44 -4.33
C ALA A 77 3.38 -6.96 -3.74
N ILE A 78 4.19 -6.22 -4.51
CA ILE A 78 5.42 -5.60 -4.00
C ILE A 78 5.11 -4.60 -2.89
N ASN A 79 4.06 -3.79 -3.06
CA ASN A 79 3.65 -2.80 -2.06
C ASN A 79 3.24 -3.47 -0.74
N MET A 80 2.51 -4.59 -0.82
CA MET A 80 2.17 -5.42 0.34
C MET A 80 3.40 -6.08 0.96
N ALA A 81 4.32 -6.62 0.16
CA ALA A 81 5.58 -7.18 0.66
C ALA A 81 6.43 -6.13 1.39
N TRP A 82 6.45 -4.90 0.88
CA TRP A 82 7.09 -3.76 1.56
C TRP A 82 6.39 -3.43 2.89
N ALA A 83 5.05 -3.40 2.95
CA ALA A 83 4.31 -3.21 4.20
C ALA A 83 4.66 -4.28 5.24
N ILE A 84 4.67 -5.56 4.84
CA ILE A 84 5.05 -6.69 5.72
C ILE A 84 6.50 -6.55 6.18
N GLY A 85 7.41 -6.17 5.27
CA GLY A 85 8.81 -5.92 5.60
C GLY A 85 8.96 -4.84 6.66
N ASN A 86 8.25 -3.72 6.55
CA ASN A 86 8.22 -2.68 7.58
C ASN A 86 7.56 -3.18 8.87
N PHE A 87 6.51 -4.00 8.76
CA PHE A 87 5.82 -4.58 9.91
C PHE A 87 6.74 -5.41 10.80
N ILE A 88 7.63 -6.16 10.18
CA ILE A 88 8.63 -6.98 10.86
C ILE A 88 9.81 -6.12 11.31
N ARG A 89 10.43 -5.37 10.39
CA ARG A 89 11.70 -4.66 10.66
C ARG A 89 11.57 -3.60 11.73
N MET A 90 10.49 -2.83 11.70
CA MET A 90 10.33 -1.72 12.63
C MET A 90 9.86 -2.18 14.02
N ALA A 91 9.42 -3.44 14.13
CA ALA A 91 9.02 -4.05 15.40
C ALA A 91 10.12 -4.91 16.05
N LEU A 92 11.28 -5.05 15.40
CA LEU A 92 12.43 -5.71 15.99
C LEU A 92 13.00 -4.82 17.09
N CYS A 93 13.33 -5.43 18.23
CA CYS A 93 14.08 -4.74 19.26
C CYS A 93 15.54 -4.61 18.80
N ASP A 94 16.08 -3.40 18.93
CA ASP A 94 17.48 -3.11 18.62
C ASP A 94 18.11 -2.38 19.80
N GLY A 95 19.33 -2.77 20.18
CA GLY A 95 20.03 -2.18 21.32
C GLY A 95 19.34 -2.31 22.68
N GLY A 96 18.47 -3.31 22.88
CA GLY A 96 17.74 -3.53 24.14
C GLY A 96 16.45 -2.71 24.29
N GLU A 97 16.09 -1.92 23.28
CA GLU A 97 14.88 -1.11 23.24
C GLU A 97 13.85 -1.76 22.32
N CYS A 98 12.63 -1.97 22.81
CA CYS A 98 11.55 -2.60 22.06
C CYS A 98 10.51 -1.56 21.62
N PRO A 99 10.36 -1.31 20.31
CA PRO A 99 9.36 -0.37 19.80
C PRO A 99 7.93 -0.88 19.99
N VAL A 100 7.03 0.01 20.40
CA VAL A 100 5.60 -0.31 20.57
C VAL A 100 4.86 -0.02 19.26
N ARG A 101 4.24 -1.05 18.68
CA ARG A 101 3.43 -0.93 17.45
C ARG A 101 2.16 -0.13 17.72
N GLN A 102 1.88 0.82 16.84
CA GLN A 102 0.69 1.67 16.87
C GLN A 102 -0.24 1.38 15.70
N SER A 103 -1.43 2.01 15.71
CA SER A 103 -2.50 1.80 14.73
C SER A 103 -2.05 2.04 13.28
N GLY A 104 -1.14 2.99 13.04
CA GLY A 104 -0.68 3.36 11.70
C GLY A 104 -0.14 2.18 10.90
N MET A 105 0.66 1.30 11.53
CA MET A 105 1.22 0.11 10.86
C MET A 105 0.14 -0.90 10.46
N TYR A 106 -0.85 -1.13 11.34
CA TYR A 106 -1.95 -2.03 11.04
C TYR A 106 -2.83 -1.50 9.90
N LEU A 107 -3.08 -0.19 9.89
CA LEU A 107 -3.79 0.50 8.81
C LEU A 107 -3.04 0.39 7.48
N ALA A 108 -1.73 0.58 7.46
CA ALA A 108 -0.91 0.42 6.25
C ALA A 108 -1.01 -1.00 5.69
N LEU A 109 -0.86 -2.00 6.56
CA LEU A 109 -0.93 -3.41 6.17
C LEU A 109 -2.30 -3.75 5.59
N LEU A 110 -3.39 -3.38 6.27
CA LEU A 110 -4.76 -3.57 5.79
C LEU A 110 -5.00 -2.86 4.46
N ALA A 111 -4.51 -1.64 4.29
CA ALA A 111 -4.66 -0.89 3.05
C ALA A 111 -3.96 -1.58 1.86
N THR A 112 -2.75 -2.11 2.06
CA THR A 112 -2.04 -2.85 1.00
C THR A 112 -2.72 -4.17 0.63
N ILE A 113 -3.35 -4.86 1.60
CA ILE A 113 -4.19 -6.04 1.33
C ILE A 113 -5.40 -5.65 0.47
N PHE A 114 -6.08 -4.55 0.80
CA PHE A 114 -7.19 -4.06 -0.02
C PHE A 114 -6.74 -3.63 -1.43
N MET A 115 -5.56 -3.01 -1.58
CA MET A 115 -5.00 -2.70 -2.89
C MET A 115 -4.78 -3.97 -3.71
N LEU A 116 -4.22 -5.03 -3.11
CA LEU A 116 -4.01 -6.30 -3.79
C LEU A 116 -5.34 -6.95 -4.20
N LEU A 117 -6.32 -6.99 -3.30
CA LEU A 117 -7.65 -7.50 -3.62
C LEU A 117 -8.33 -6.71 -4.74
N ALA A 118 -8.23 -5.37 -4.71
CA ALA A 118 -8.76 -4.51 -5.76
C ALA A 118 -8.08 -4.76 -7.13
N SER A 119 -6.78 -5.09 -7.12
CA SER A 119 -6.00 -5.37 -8.32
C SER A 119 -6.46 -6.65 -9.07
N PHE A 120 -7.08 -7.61 -8.37
CA PHE A 120 -7.58 -8.86 -8.97
C PHE A 120 -8.90 -8.71 -9.75
N PHE A 121 -9.70 -7.68 -9.49
CA PHE A 121 -11.02 -7.51 -10.12
C PHE A 121 -11.17 -6.36 -11.14
N PRO A 122 -10.22 -6.12 -12.07
CA PRO A 122 -10.25 -4.92 -12.89
C PRO A 122 -11.18 -5.06 -14.09
N GLN A 123 -12.01 -4.05 -14.34
CA GLN A 123 -12.91 -4.04 -15.50
C GLN A 123 -12.14 -3.71 -16.78
N VAL A 124 -11.99 -4.67 -17.69
CA VAL A 124 -11.71 -4.37 -19.12
C VAL A 124 -12.92 -4.83 -19.90
N LYS A 125 -13.47 -3.91 -20.68
CA LYS A 125 -14.37 -4.28 -21.77
C LYS A 125 -13.47 -4.85 -22.86
N MET A 126 -13.58 -6.15 -23.13
CA MET A 126 -12.98 -6.71 -24.34
C MET A 126 -13.88 -6.27 -25.49
N ASN A 127 -13.41 -5.30 -26.29
CA ASN A 127 -14.04 -5.03 -27.58
C ASN A 127 -13.60 -6.15 -28.53
N GLY A 128 -14.38 -7.23 -28.57
CA GLY A 128 -14.02 -8.44 -29.31
C GLY A 128 -15.14 -9.45 -29.43
N VAL A 129 -16.38 -8.99 -29.70
CA VAL A 129 -17.42 -9.74 -30.45
C VAL A 129 -18.23 -8.66 -31.18
N SER A 130 -17.80 -8.28 -32.38
CA SER A 130 -18.70 -7.68 -33.37
C SER A 130 -19.48 -8.81 -34.03
N ASN A 131 -20.80 -8.78 -33.88
CA ASN A 131 -21.83 -9.36 -34.74
C ASN A 131 -21.44 -10.57 -35.63
N SER A 132 -22.02 -11.73 -35.33
CA SER A 132 -22.45 -12.69 -36.35
C SER A 132 -23.71 -13.43 -35.88
N ASN A 133 -24.85 -12.75 -35.96
CA ASN A 133 -26.14 -13.36 -36.35
C ASN A 133 -26.38 -12.87 -37.78
N PRO A 134 -26.85 -13.73 -38.69
CA PRO A 134 -28.26 -14.09 -38.70
C PRO A 134 -28.54 -15.56 -38.35
#